data_AF-A0A378YTI0-F1
#
_entry.id   AF-A0A378YTI0-F1
#
_cell.length_a   1.000
_cell.length_b   1.000
_cell.length_c   1.000
_cell.angle_alpha   90.00
_cell.angle_beta   90.00
_cell.angle_gamma   90.00
#
_symmetry.space_group_name_H-M   'P 1'
#
loop_
_entity.id
_entity.type
_entity.pdbx_description
1 polymer ?
#
loop_
_entity_poly.entity_id
_entity_poly.type
_entity_poly.pdbx_seq_one_letter_code
_entity_poly.pdbx_strand_id
1 'polypeptide(L)' 'MQRAVHAIENVLYRAREPFAVFVVKGEAVALRTSTARCACELRRSTVHGHLVGVYDGRADIDAVIADLEHFAAR' A
#
# COMPACT_ATOMS: atom_id res chain seq x y z
N MET A 1 8.07 -9.29 -4.31
CA MET A 1 7.49 -8.90 -3.00
C MET A 1 8.49 -8.24 -2.04
N GLN A 2 9.66 -8.81 -1.73
CA GLN A 2 10.59 -8.26 -0.70
C GLN A 2 10.96 -6.76 -0.87
N ARG A 3 11.22 -6.28 -2.10
CA ARG A 3 11.53 -4.85 -2.33
C ARG A 3 10.35 -3.92 -2.02
N ALA A 4 9.13 -4.39 -2.26
CA ALA A 4 7.92 -3.62 -2.00
C ALA A 4 7.64 -3.52 -0.50
N VAL A 5 7.81 -4.62 0.24
CA VAL A 5 7.68 -4.63 1.71
C VAL A 5 8.65 -3.65 2.35
N HIS A 6 9.90 -3.61 1.90
CA HIS A 6 10.90 -2.69 2.44
C HIS A 6 10.60 -1.21 2.14
N ALA A 7 9.95 -0.92 1.00
CA ALA A 7 9.47 0.42 0.69
C ALA A 7 8.29 0.83 1.59
N ILE A 8 7.38 -0.11 1.89
CA ILE A 8 6.26 0.07 2.81
C ILE A 8 6.77 0.31 4.24
N GLU A 9 7.72 -0.51 4.73
CA GLU A 9 8.37 -0.34 6.04
C GLU A 9 8.97 1.05 6.21
N ASN A 10 9.65 1.56 5.17
CA ASN A 10 10.24 2.90 5.21
C ASN A 10 9.19 4.01 5.28
N VAL A 11 8.01 3.83 4.66
CA VAL A 11 6.89 4.77 4.76
C VAL A 11 6.26 4.71 6.14
N LEU A 12 6.03 3.50 6.65
CA LEU A 12 5.50 3.25 8.00
C LEU A 12 6.36 3.90 9.08
N TYR A 13 7.66 3.66 9.04
CA TYR A 13 8.60 4.14 10.06
C TYR A 13 8.74 5.68 10.04
N ARG A 14 8.70 6.29 8.85
CA ARG A 14 8.99 7.73 8.70
C ARG A 14 7.78 8.64 8.82
N ALA A 15 6.58 8.17 8.46
CA ALA A 15 5.48 9.08 8.21
C ALA A 15 4.52 9.24 9.40
N ARG A 16 4.26 8.21 10.22
CA ARG A 16 3.11 8.21 11.18
C ARG A 16 1.83 8.80 10.56
N GLU A 17 1.69 8.68 9.25
CA GLU A 17 0.63 9.27 8.44
C GLU A 17 -0.12 8.12 7.77
N PRO A 18 -1.43 8.26 7.54
CA PRO A 18 -2.19 7.21 6.88
C PRO A 18 -1.70 7.00 5.44
N PHE A 19 -1.70 5.75 5.00
CA PHE A 19 -1.25 5.35 3.67
C PHE A 19 -2.13 4.21 3.13
N ALA A 20 -2.17 4.09 1.81
CA ALA A 20 -2.87 3.02 1.10
C ALA A 20 -1.86 2.15 0.36
N VAL A 21 -2.12 0.85 0.31
CA VAL A 21 -1.29 -0.12 -0.40
C VAL A 21 -2.06 -0.63 -1.62
N PHE A 22 -1.40 -0.56 -2.77
CA PHE A 22 -1.92 -1.03 -4.05
C PHE A 22 -1.01 -2.10 -4.64
N VAL A 23 -1.57 -3.06 -5.36
CA VAL A 23 -0.82 -3.94 -6.25
C VAL A 23 -1.05 -3.50 -7.69
N VAL A 24 0.00 -3.05 -8.36
CA VAL A 24 -0.01 -2.59 -9.76
C VAL A 24 0.92 -3.50 -10.55
N LYS A 25 0.39 -4.21 -11.55
CA LYS A 25 1.17 -5.16 -12.39
C LYS A 25 2.00 -6.19 -11.58
N GLY A 26 1.47 -6.65 -10.44
CA GLY A 26 2.14 -7.62 -9.56
C GLY A 26 3.16 -7.01 -8.59
N GLU A 27 3.31 -5.69 -8.56
CA GLU A 27 4.17 -4.99 -7.61
C GLU A 27 3.33 -4.23 -6.58
N ALA A 28 3.67 -4.37 -5.29
CA ALA A 28 3.01 -3.62 -4.22
C ALA A 28 3.63 -2.22 -4.06
N VAL A 29 2.76 -1.21 -3.87
CA VAL A 29 3.11 0.20 -3.82
C VAL A 29 2.35 0.85 -2.66
N ALA A 30 3.08 1.49 -1.74
CA ALA A 30 2.47 2.32 -0.69
C ALA A 30 2.39 3.80 -1.11
N LEU A 31 1.25 4.42 -0.83
CA LEU A 31 0.96 5.82 -1.14
C LEU A 31 0.35 6.51 0.07
N ARG A 32 0.91 7.65 0.48
CA ARG A 32 0.33 8.47 1.56
C ARG A 32 -1.05 9.00 1.16
N THR A 33 -2.05 8.80 2.00
CA THR A 33 -3.45 9.14 1.69
C THR A 33 -3.71 10.65 1.70
N SER A 34 -2.89 11.42 2.42
CA SER A 34 -2.92 12.89 2.48
C SER A 34 -2.49 13.58 1.18
N THR A 35 -1.92 12.84 0.24
CA THR A 35 -1.41 13.41 -1.01
C THR A 35 -2.49 13.38 -2.10
N ALA A 36 -2.60 14.44 -2.90
CA ALA A 36 -3.37 14.44 -4.15
C ALA A 36 -2.98 13.25 -5.08
N ARG A 37 -1.76 12.73 -4.88
CA ARG A 37 -1.25 11.52 -5.51
C ARG A 37 -2.07 10.27 -5.14
N CYS A 38 -2.60 10.11 -3.93
CA CYS A 38 -3.49 9.00 -3.58
C CYS A 38 -4.79 9.04 -4.40
N ALA A 39 -5.43 10.21 -4.51
CA ALA A 39 -6.64 10.36 -5.33
C ALA A 39 -6.39 10.12 -6.83
N CYS A 40 -5.24 10.59 -7.34
CA CYS A 40 -4.82 10.32 -8.71
C CYS A 40 -4.50 8.85 -8.96
N GLU A 41 -3.84 8.17 -8.01
CA GLU A 41 -3.50 6.76 -8.12
C GLU A 41 -4.73 5.87 -7.88
N LEU A 42 -5.71 6.26 -7.05
CA LEU A 42 -7.03 5.61 -6.98
C LEU A 42 -7.75 5.69 -8.33
N ARG A 43 -7.74 6.86 -8.98
CA ARG A 43 -8.28 7.04 -10.36
C ARG A 43 -7.50 6.27 -11.43
N ARG A 44 -6.20 6.00 -11.24
CA ARG A 44 -5.40 5.17 -12.14
C ARG A 44 -5.53 3.68 -11.84
N SER A 45 -5.72 3.33 -10.57
CA SER A 45 -5.92 1.98 -10.05
C SER A 45 -7.19 1.36 -10.62
N THR A 46 -8.25 2.13 -10.84
CA THR A 46 -9.45 1.65 -11.54
C THR A 46 -9.17 1.11 -12.96
N VAL A 47 -7.98 1.33 -13.53
CA VAL A 47 -7.60 0.79 -14.84
C VAL A 47 -6.58 -0.36 -14.74
N HIS A 48 -5.68 -0.38 -13.74
CA HIS A 48 -4.57 -1.39 -13.69
C HIS A 48 -4.03 -1.76 -12.29
N GLY A 49 -4.70 -1.37 -11.18
CA GLY A 49 -4.19 -1.61 -9.83
C GLY A 49 -5.27 -2.04 -8.85
N HIS A 50 -4.96 -3.02 -8.01
CA HIS A 50 -5.87 -3.48 -6.97
C HIS A 50 -5.53 -2.82 -5.63
N LEU A 51 -6.50 -2.15 -5.01
CA LEU A 51 -6.37 -1.67 -3.64
C LEU A 51 -6.38 -2.87 -2.68
N VAL A 52 -5.31 -3.00 -1.89
CA VAL A 52 -5.16 -4.08 -0.90
C VAL A 52 -5.70 -3.61 0.45
N GLY A 53 -5.33 -2.41 0.88
CA GLY A 53 -5.75 -1.88 2.18
C GLY A 53 -5.40 -0.41 2.37
N VAL A 54 -6.08 0.21 3.34
CA VAL A 54 -5.80 1.57 3.82
C VAL A 54 -5.47 1.47 5.30
N TYR A 55 -4.33 2.04 5.66
CA TYR A 55 -3.68 1.89 6.95
C TYR A 55 -3.48 3.27 7.56
N ASP A 56 -3.61 3.37 8.87
CA ASP A 56 -3.29 4.59 9.60
C ASP A 56 -1.81 4.62 10.00
N GLY A 57 -1.39 5.72 10.63
CA GLY A 57 0.00 5.89 11.11
C GLY A 57 0.39 4.95 12.27
N ARG A 58 -0.50 4.07 12.72
CA ARG A 58 -0.28 3.06 13.77
C ARG A 58 -0.28 1.63 13.23
N ALA A 59 -0.48 1.46 11.92
CA ALA A 59 -0.50 0.14 11.32
C ALA A 59 0.85 -0.58 11.49
N ASP A 60 0.77 -1.87 11.79
CA ASP A 60 1.93 -2.75 11.85
C ASP A 60 2.26 -3.27 10.44
N ILE A 61 3.55 -3.46 10.14
CA ILE A 61 4.00 -4.07 8.90
C ILE A 61 3.46 -5.50 8.76
N ASP A 62 3.31 -6.23 9.87
CA ASP A 62 2.79 -7.59 9.86
C ASP A 62 1.35 -7.66 9.34
N ALA A 63 0.52 -6.66 9.69
CA ALA A 63 -0.83 -6.56 9.17
C ALA A 63 -0.84 -6.30 7.65
N VAL A 64 0.06 -5.44 7.17
CA VAL A 64 0.19 -5.15 5.73
C VAL A 64 0.65 -6.38 4.94
N ILE A 65 1.57 -7.16 5.51
CA ILE A 65 2.05 -8.40 4.90
C ILE A 65 0.92 -9.42 4.83
N ALA A 66 0.18 -9.62 5.91
CA ALA A 66 -0.94 -10.55 5.93
C ALA A 66 -2.00 -10.22 4.86
N ASP A 67 -2.33 -8.94 4.68
CA ASP A 67 -3.28 -8.51 3.65
C ASP A 67 -2.73 -8.71 2.23
N LEU A 68 -1.42 -8.48 2.02
CA LEU A 68 -0.76 -8.74 0.73
C LEU A 68 -0.72 -10.23 0.39
N GLU A 69 -0.47 -11.09 1.37
CA GLU A 69 -0.50 -12.55 1.21
C GLU A 69 -1.92 -13.05 0.94
N HIS A 70 -2.91 -12.54 1.67
CA HIS A 70 -4.31 -12.85 1.41
C HIS A 70 -4.74 -12.43 0.00
N PHE A 71 -4.29 -11.27 -0.47
CA PHE A 71 -4.53 -10.83 -1.84
C PHE A 71 -3.85 -11.75 -2.87
N ALA A 72 -2.60 -12.16 -2.65
CA ALA A 72 -1.86 -13.02 -3.57
C ALA A 72 -2.38 -14.46 -3.64
N ALA A 73 -3.09 -14.92 -2.60
CA ALA A 73 -3.70 -16.25 -2.54
C ALA A 73 -5.06 -16.36 -3.26
N ARG A 74 -5.59 -15.25 -3.77
CA ARG A 74 -6.88 -15.18 -4.49
C ARG A 74 -6.67 -15.20 -6.00
#